data_AF-K1RS26-F1
#
_entry.id   AF-K1RS26-F1
#
_cell.length_a   1.000
_cell.length_b   1.000
_cell.length_c   1.000
_cell.angle_alpha   90.00
_cell.angle_beta   90.00
_cell.angle_gamma   90.00
#
_symmetry.space_group_name_H-M   'P 1'
#
loop_
_entity.id
_entity.type
_entity.pdbx_description
1 polymer ?
#
loop_
_entity_poly.entity_id
_entity_poly.type
_entity_poly.pdbx_seq_one_letter_code
_entity_poly.pdbx_strand_id
1 'polypeptide(L)'
;GNSNNICWSLSGNAKTATTLQTARTINGVSFNGSANIIIPRSIKHIHNASGKEGSTGYVKIVTIKITANYADHPVEFVISQRNRGPYHLYVQFNGAASTDPALYEFKHFDPANKGVNAYIVKSATSTWDIYIQKQQGYDHIYVLDVLKADGDEGACYTITYTNTLVSSVPTTNQTKSTATTQSHTHPYLPLAGGTVTG
;
A
#
# COMPACT_ATOMS: atom_id res chain seq x y z
N GLY A 1 -42.44 -42.98 -22.87
CA GLY A 1 -41.27 -42.52 -22.11
C GLY A 1 -41.71 -41.37 -21.24
N ASN A 2 -41.76 -41.55 -19.93
CA ASN A 2 -42.16 -40.47 -19.04
C ASN A 2 -40.90 -39.79 -18.52
N SER A 3 -40.38 -38.84 -19.30
CA SER A 3 -39.30 -37.97 -18.84
C SER A 3 -39.89 -36.94 -17.89
N ASN A 4 -40.01 -37.31 -16.62
CA ASN A 4 -40.31 -36.37 -15.54
C ASN A 4 -39.13 -35.39 -15.44
N ASN A 5 -39.22 -34.29 -16.17
CA ASN A 5 -38.33 -33.14 -15.97
C ASN A 5 -38.73 -32.51 -14.63
N ILE A 6 -38.18 -33.04 -13.54
CA ILE A 6 -38.42 -32.51 -12.19
C ILE A 6 -37.69 -31.17 -12.09
N CYS A 7 -38.41 -30.08 -12.35
CA CYS A 7 -37.93 -28.73 -12.15
C CYS A 7 -38.06 -28.37 -10.66
N TRP A 8 -37.02 -28.67 -9.88
CA TRP A 8 -36.91 -28.15 -8.52
C TRP A 8 -36.74 -26.63 -8.58
N SER A 9 -37.76 -25.88 -8.18
CA SER A 9 -37.62 -24.44 -8.02
C SER A 9 -36.76 -24.16 -6.79
N LEU A 10 -35.62 -23.49 -6.98
CA LEU A 10 -34.89 -22.87 -5.87
C LEU A 10 -35.85 -21.91 -5.15
N SER A 11 -36.10 -22.13 -3.86
CA SER A 11 -36.93 -21.28 -3.00
C SER A 11 -36.04 -20.45 -2.06
N GLY A 12 -36.57 -19.33 -1.56
CA GLY A 12 -35.86 -18.44 -0.64
C GLY A 12 -34.70 -17.65 -1.29
N ASN A 13 -33.73 -17.26 -0.46
CA ASN A 13 -32.66 -16.33 -0.83
C ASN A 13 -31.70 -16.86 -1.91
N ALA A 14 -31.68 -18.18 -2.13
CA ALA A 14 -30.87 -18.79 -3.19
C ALA A 14 -31.30 -18.38 -4.60
N LYS A 15 -32.61 -18.14 -4.81
CA LYS A 15 -33.15 -17.74 -6.13
C LYS A 15 -32.76 -16.31 -6.51
N THR A 16 -32.56 -15.45 -5.52
CA THR A 16 -32.27 -14.02 -5.70
C THR A 16 -30.81 -13.66 -5.48
N ALA A 17 -29.93 -14.63 -5.22
CA ALA A 17 -28.49 -14.44 -5.05
C ALA A 17 -27.77 -14.17 -6.39
N THR A 18 -28.27 -13.21 -7.18
CA THR A 18 -27.74 -12.88 -8.51
C THR A 18 -26.42 -12.12 -8.44
N THR A 19 -26.12 -11.46 -7.32
CA THR A 19 -24.91 -10.63 -7.15
C THR A 19 -23.60 -11.41 -7.31
N LEU A 20 -23.57 -12.70 -6.95
CA LEU A 20 -22.40 -13.58 -7.13
C LEU A 20 -22.40 -14.33 -8.47
N GLN A 21 -23.44 -14.18 -9.32
CA GLN A 21 -23.40 -14.69 -10.70
C GLN A 21 -22.29 -14.02 -11.51
N THR A 22 -22.00 -12.75 -11.20
CA THR A 22 -20.77 -12.09 -11.62
C THR A 22 -19.80 -12.13 -10.46
N ALA A 23 -18.65 -12.78 -10.65
CA ALA A 23 -17.62 -12.85 -9.62
C ALA A 23 -17.27 -11.45 -9.10
N ARG A 24 -17.09 -11.34 -7.78
CA ARG A 24 -16.65 -10.12 -7.12
C ARG A 24 -15.20 -10.29 -6.70
N THR A 25 -14.41 -9.24 -6.78
CA THR A 25 -13.04 -9.27 -6.29
C THR A 25 -13.03 -8.89 -4.80
N ILE A 26 -12.50 -9.78 -3.97
CA ILE A 26 -12.25 -9.51 -2.55
C ILE A 26 -10.73 -9.45 -2.40
N ASN A 27 -10.20 -8.25 -2.14
CA ASN A 27 -8.74 -8.01 -2.08
C ASN A 27 -7.98 -8.58 -3.30
N GLY A 28 -8.51 -8.35 -4.51
CA GLY A 28 -7.94 -8.87 -5.76
C GLY A 28 -8.20 -10.35 -6.05
N VAL A 29 -8.78 -11.11 -5.12
CA VAL A 29 -9.15 -12.52 -5.32
C VAL A 29 -10.57 -12.61 -5.87
N SER A 30 -10.74 -13.26 -7.02
CA SER A 30 -12.06 -13.52 -7.61
C SER A 30 -12.85 -14.49 -6.71
N PHE A 31 -14.01 -14.04 -6.23
CA PHE A 31 -14.93 -14.82 -5.43
C PHE A 31 -16.29 -14.92 -6.16
N ASN A 32 -16.64 -16.16 -6.50
CA ASN A 32 -17.91 -16.53 -7.13
C ASN A 32 -18.69 -17.57 -6.30
N GLY A 33 -18.21 -17.92 -5.10
CA GLY A 33 -18.82 -18.90 -4.21
C GLY A 33 -18.56 -20.38 -4.54
N SER A 34 -17.76 -20.72 -5.57
CA SER A 34 -17.50 -22.13 -5.91
C SER A 34 -16.38 -22.79 -5.09
N ALA A 35 -15.58 -21.99 -4.37
CA ALA A 35 -14.52 -22.46 -3.48
C ALA A 35 -14.31 -21.49 -2.32
N ASN A 36 -13.68 -21.97 -1.24
CA ASN A 36 -13.30 -21.15 -0.10
C ASN A 36 -12.28 -20.08 -0.50
N ILE A 37 -12.37 -18.90 0.12
CA ILE A 37 -11.30 -17.90 0.06
C ILE A 37 -10.14 -18.39 0.93
N ILE A 38 -8.99 -18.60 0.31
CA ILE A 38 -7.76 -18.88 1.04
C ILE A 38 -7.12 -17.54 1.41
N ILE A 39 -7.12 -17.22 2.70
CA ILE A 39 -6.32 -16.12 3.24
C ILE A 39 -5.02 -16.75 3.77
N PRO A 40 -3.87 -16.51 3.13
CA PRO A 40 -2.59 -17.00 3.65
C PRO A 40 -2.41 -16.48 5.07
N ARG A 41 -2.15 -17.37 6.02
CA ARG A 41 -1.94 -17.04 7.45
C ARG A 41 -0.74 -16.11 7.69
N SER A 42 0.06 -15.86 6.65
CA SER A 42 1.34 -15.16 6.67
C SER A 42 1.36 -13.89 5.83
N ILE A 43 0.24 -13.18 5.63
CA ILE A 43 0.32 -11.79 5.13
C ILE A 43 0.89 -10.92 6.27
N LYS A 44 2.19 -11.05 6.54
CA LYS A 44 2.95 -10.21 7.44
C LYS A 44 3.20 -8.83 6.80
N HIS A 45 3.13 -8.76 5.47
CA HIS A 45 3.43 -7.59 4.68
C HIS A 45 2.43 -7.46 3.52
N ILE A 46 2.01 -6.24 3.20
CA ILE A 46 1.21 -5.98 1.99
C ILE A 46 2.08 -6.06 0.73
N HIS A 47 3.41 -5.89 0.86
CA HIS A 47 4.34 -5.99 -0.26
C HIS A 47 5.76 -6.38 0.17
N ASN A 48 6.43 -7.20 -0.65
CA ASN A 48 7.85 -7.54 -0.50
C ASN A 48 8.68 -6.78 -1.53
N ALA A 49 9.54 -5.89 -1.05
CA ALA A 49 10.45 -5.07 -1.85
C ALA A 49 11.91 -5.29 -1.46
N SER A 50 12.33 -6.54 -1.29
CA SER A 50 13.68 -6.88 -0.81
C SER A 50 14.79 -6.70 -1.86
N GLY A 51 14.46 -6.39 -3.11
CA GLY A 51 15.40 -6.36 -4.22
C GLY A 51 16.00 -7.74 -4.50
N LYS A 52 17.20 -7.76 -5.10
CA LYS A 52 17.98 -8.98 -5.31
C LYS A 52 18.67 -9.40 -4.00
N GLU A 53 18.60 -10.68 -3.68
CA GLU A 53 19.31 -11.27 -2.53
C GLU A 53 20.83 -11.15 -2.68
N GLY A 54 21.55 -10.99 -1.57
CA GLY A 54 23.01 -10.87 -1.54
C GLY A 54 23.56 -9.57 -2.14
N SER A 55 22.70 -8.61 -2.47
CA SER A 55 23.09 -7.37 -3.16
C SER A 55 22.93 -6.15 -2.25
N THR A 56 23.84 -5.18 -2.33
CA THR A 56 23.71 -3.89 -1.62
C THR A 56 23.12 -2.83 -2.54
N GLY A 57 22.75 -1.68 -1.98
CA GLY A 57 22.18 -0.55 -2.74
C GLY A 57 20.87 -0.06 -2.15
N TYR A 58 19.96 0.37 -3.02
CA TYR A 58 18.66 0.91 -2.64
C TYR A 58 17.56 0.18 -3.40
N VAL A 59 16.45 -0.12 -2.74
CA VAL A 59 15.28 -0.69 -3.41
C VAL A 59 14.21 0.38 -3.54
N LYS A 60 13.75 0.61 -4.76
CA LYS A 60 12.51 1.33 -5.02
C LYS A 60 11.35 0.46 -4.54
N ILE A 61 10.64 0.94 -3.52
CA ILE A 61 9.57 0.19 -2.86
C ILE A 61 8.18 0.63 -3.30
N VAL A 62 8.02 1.91 -3.66
CA VAL A 62 6.73 2.53 -3.96
C VAL A 62 6.93 3.63 -4.99
N THR A 63 5.97 3.75 -5.90
CA THR A 63 5.73 4.92 -6.73
C THR A 63 4.39 5.54 -6.33
N ILE A 64 4.41 6.82 -5.96
CA ILE A 64 3.23 7.65 -5.73
C ILE A 64 3.02 8.49 -6.98
N LYS A 65 1.82 8.47 -7.55
CA LYS A 65 1.46 9.34 -8.67
C LYS A 65 0.26 10.20 -8.31
N ILE A 66 0.42 11.51 -8.31
CA ILE A 66 -0.67 12.47 -8.15
C ILE A 66 -1.52 12.45 -9.42
N THR A 67 -2.83 12.23 -9.27
CA THR A 67 -3.79 12.01 -10.36
C THR A 67 -4.88 13.09 -10.42
N ALA A 68 -4.99 13.92 -9.39
CA ALA A 68 -5.92 15.05 -9.33
C ALA A 68 -5.29 16.20 -8.52
N ASN A 69 -6.03 17.29 -8.33
CA ASN A 69 -5.57 18.37 -7.47
C ASN A 69 -5.30 17.84 -6.06
N TYR A 70 -4.06 18.00 -5.60
CA TYR A 70 -3.68 17.61 -4.27
C TYR A 70 -4.32 18.55 -3.24
N ALA A 71 -4.91 17.97 -2.19
CA ALA A 71 -5.73 18.68 -1.20
C ALA A 71 -5.32 18.26 0.23
N ASP A 72 -4.01 18.33 0.52
CA ASP A 72 -3.46 18.01 1.86
C ASP A 72 -3.82 16.61 2.35
N HIS A 73 -3.70 15.62 1.46
CA HIS A 73 -3.87 14.20 1.78
C HIS A 73 -2.51 13.54 2.00
N PRO A 74 -1.94 13.57 3.21
CA PRO A 74 -0.68 12.89 3.49
C PRO A 74 -0.84 11.37 3.46
N VAL A 75 0.28 10.68 3.32
CA VAL A 75 0.36 9.22 3.35
C VAL A 75 1.50 8.77 4.24
N GLU A 76 1.25 7.78 5.09
CA GLU A 76 2.26 7.13 5.91
C GLU A 76 2.47 5.68 5.47
N PHE A 77 3.71 5.32 5.13
CA PHE A 77 4.10 3.94 4.83
C PHE A 77 4.74 3.31 6.05
N VAL A 78 4.18 2.21 6.54
CA VAL A 78 4.83 1.40 7.57
C VAL A 78 5.70 0.37 6.87
N ILE A 79 7.00 0.39 7.13
CA ILE A 79 7.96 -0.53 6.53
C ILE A 79 8.76 -1.27 7.60
N SER A 80 9.35 -2.41 7.25
CA SER A 80 10.32 -3.08 8.12
C SER A 80 11.50 -3.59 7.32
N GLN A 81 12.61 -3.78 8.03
CA GLN A 81 13.78 -4.47 7.52
C GLN A 81 14.15 -5.67 8.39
N ARG A 82 15.09 -6.50 7.94
CA ARG A 82 15.55 -7.66 8.71
C ARG A 82 16.03 -7.23 10.12
N ASN A 83 15.31 -7.66 11.15
CA ASN A 83 15.53 -7.32 12.56
C ASN A 83 15.50 -5.81 12.88
N ARG A 84 14.84 -5.00 12.04
CA ARG A 84 14.72 -3.55 12.24
C ARG A 84 13.35 -3.01 11.82
N GLY A 85 13.01 -1.86 12.37
CA GLY A 85 11.66 -1.29 12.25
C GLY A 85 10.66 -1.96 13.22
N PRO A 86 9.35 -1.73 13.02
CA PRO A 86 8.76 -0.97 11.92
C PRO A 86 9.22 0.50 11.93
N TYR A 87 9.41 1.05 10.74
CA TYR A 87 9.63 2.47 10.51
C TYR A 87 8.39 3.05 9.85
N HIS A 88 8.01 4.26 10.24
CA HIS A 88 6.95 4.97 9.56
C HIS A 88 7.56 6.05 8.68
N LEU A 89 7.17 6.08 7.41
CA LEU A 89 7.62 7.06 6.43
C LEU A 89 6.45 7.95 6.07
N TYR A 90 6.46 9.18 6.57
CA TYR A 90 5.41 10.16 6.31
C TYR A 90 5.76 11.00 5.10
N VAL A 91 4.82 11.12 4.17
CA VAL A 91 4.94 11.92 2.95
C VAL A 91 3.76 12.88 2.88
N GLN A 92 4.07 14.16 2.70
CA GLN A 92 3.08 15.19 2.40
C GLN A 92 3.58 16.07 1.25
N PHE A 93 2.67 16.44 0.37
CA PHE A 93 2.93 17.39 -0.71
C PHE A 93 2.31 18.75 -0.35
N ASN A 94 2.66 19.81 -1.07
CA ASN A 94 2.05 21.12 -0.84
C ASN A 94 0.54 21.08 -1.16
N GLY A 95 -0.30 21.49 -0.21
CA GLY A 95 -1.76 21.60 -0.32
C GLY A 95 -2.33 22.59 -1.33
N ALA A 96 -1.49 23.18 -2.18
CA ALA A 96 -1.98 23.97 -3.29
C ALA A 96 -2.69 23.02 -4.27
N ALA A 97 -3.92 23.36 -4.66
CA ALA A 97 -4.75 22.59 -5.61
C ALA A 97 -4.08 22.46 -6.99
N SER A 98 -3.10 21.55 -7.05
CA SER A 98 -2.18 21.32 -8.16
C SER A 98 -2.13 19.84 -8.45
N THR A 99 -2.02 19.50 -9.73
CA THR A 99 -1.81 18.12 -10.19
C THR A 99 -0.35 17.70 -10.14
N ASP A 100 0.59 18.64 -9.95
CA ASP A 100 2.03 18.39 -9.76
C ASP A 100 2.57 19.18 -8.56
N PRO A 101 2.09 18.89 -7.34
CA PRO A 101 2.54 19.60 -6.15
C PRO A 101 4.00 19.28 -5.86
N ALA A 102 4.73 20.26 -5.32
CA ALA A 102 6.05 20.01 -4.75
C ALA A 102 5.93 19.20 -3.45
N LEU A 103 7.00 18.48 -3.09
CA LEU A 103 7.10 17.83 -1.79
C LEU A 103 7.12 18.89 -0.69
N TYR A 104 6.24 18.74 0.29
CA TYR A 104 6.24 19.58 1.49
C TYR A 104 7.17 18.97 2.53
N GLU A 105 6.97 17.69 2.85
CA GLU A 105 7.85 16.98 3.77
C GLU A 105 7.94 15.48 3.51
N PHE A 106 9.09 14.94 3.90
CA PHE A 106 9.36 13.52 3.95
C PHE A 106 10.09 13.19 5.24
N LYS A 107 9.39 12.57 6.19
CA LYS A 107 9.89 12.30 7.54
C LYS A 107 9.89 10.80 7.84
N HIS A 108 10.72 10.39 8.77
CA HIS A 108 10.69 9.04 9.32
C HIS A 108 10.56 9.03 10.84
N PHE A 109 9.70 8.15 11.34
CA PHE A 109 9.68 7.76 12.75
C PHE A 109 10.36 6.41 12.89
N ASP A 110 11.45 6.37 13.67
CA ASP A 110 12.25 5.18 13.95
C ASP A 110 12.38 5.01 15.47
N PRO A 111 11.36 4.44 16.14
CA PRO A 111 11.32 4.37 17.60
C PRO A 111 12.45 3.51 18.18
N ALA A 112 12.95 2.55 17.41
CA ALA A 112 14.01 1.65 17.81
C ALA A 112 15.42 2.19 17.46
N ASN A 113 15.50 3.39 16.89
CA ASN A 113 16.72 4.06 16.42
C ASN A 113 17.64 3.10 15.66
N LYS A 114 17.08 2.38 14.69
CA LYS A 114 17.81 1.40 13.87
C LYS A 114 18.36 1.98 12.56
N GLY A 115 18.21 3.28 12.36
CA GLY A 115 18.88 4.06 11.32
C GLY A 115 18.29 3.82 9.93
N VAL A 116 16.97 3.95 9.79
CA VAL A 116 16.35 3.90 8.45
C VAL A 116 16.99 4.93 7.53
N ASN A 117 17.38 4.50 6.33
CA ASN A 117 17.91 5.40 5.31
C ASN A 117 16.98 5.37 4.10
N ALA A 118 16.03 6.31 4.10
CA ALA A 118 14.99 6.43 3.10
C ALA A 118 15.13 7.73 2.31
N TYR A 119 14.84 7.64 1.02
CA TYR A 119 14.83 8.75 0.07
C TYR A 119 13.52 8.76 -0.70
N ILE A 120 13.06 9.95 -1.07
CA ILE A 120 12.00 10.16 -2.04
C ILE A 120 12.56 10.96 -3.22
N VAL A 121 12.17 10.62 -4.44
CA VAL A 121 12.69 11.24 -5.67
C VAL A 121 11.53 11.61 -6.58
N LYS A 122 11.51 12.85 -7.08
CA LYS A 122 10.58 13.22 -8.17
C LYS A 122 11.08 12.64 -9.48
N SER A 123 10.58 11.47 -9.88
CA SER A 123 11.06 10.73 -11.05
C SER A 123 10.42 11.18 -12.36
N ALA A 124 9.24 11.79 -12.30
CA ALA A 124 8.58 12.45 -13.42
C ALA A 124 7.58 13.52 -12.89
N THR A 125 6.94 14.26 -13.79
CA THR A 125 5.81 15.13 -13.43
C THR A 125 4.77 14.33 -12.63
N SER A 126 4.36 14.87 -11.49
CA SER A 126 3.37 14.28 -10.58
C SER A 126 3.76 12.91 -10.01
N THR A 127 5.00 12.44 -10.19
CA THR A 127 5.40 11.08 -9.88
C THR A 127 6.61 11.07 -8.94
N TRP A 128 6.48 10.35 -7.84
CA TRP A 128 7.43 10.31 -6.75
C TRP A 128 7.76 8.86 -6.36
N ASP A 129 9.04 8.54 -6.33
CA ASP A 129 9.53 7.19 -6.02
C ASP A 129 10.22 7.17 -4.66
N ILE A 130 9.89 6.18 -3.83
CA ILE A 130 10.52 5.97 -2.51
C ILE A 130 11.54 4.85 -2.60
N TYR A 131 12.73 5.13 -2.08
CA TYR A 131 13.88 4.22 -2.05
C TYR A 131 14.31 3.96 -0.60
N ILE A 132 14.56 2.70 -0.27
CA ILE A 132 15.09 2.29 1.02
C ILE A 132 16.45 1.63 0.84
N GLN A 133 17.46 2.06 1.60
CA GLN A 133 18.77 1.44 1.56
C GLN A 133 18.72 0.02 2.12
N LYS A 134 19.33 -0.92 1.39
CA LYS A 134 19.77 -2.19 1.97
C LYS A 134 21.04 -1.90 2.78
N GLN A 135 20.94 -1.96 4.10
CA GLN A 135 22.10 -1.84 4.99
C GLN A 135 23.01 -3.08 4.87
N GLN A 136 22.46 -4.23 4.47
CA GLN A 136 23.15 -5.48 4.23
C GLN A 136 22.58 -6.21 3.00
N GLY A 137 23.39 -7.07 2.36
CA GLY A 137 22.99 -7.81 1.15
C GLY A 137 21.72 -8.67 1.31
N TYR A 138 21.51 -9.19 2.53
CA TYR A 138 20.39 -10.07 2.88
C TYR A 138 19.26 -9.36 3.61
N ASP A 139 19.22 -8.03 3.57
CA ASP A 139 18.10 -7.29 4.14
C ASP A 139 16.82 -7.60 3.39
N HIS A 140 15.84 -8.13 4.10
CA HIS A 140 14.47 -8.13 3.62
C HIS A 140 13.90 -6.74 3.85
N ILE A 141 13.12 -6.23 2.90
CA ILE A 141 12.42 -4.96 3.02
C ILE A 141 10.96 -5.22 2.71
N TYR A 142 10.10 -4.94 3.67
CA TYR A 142 8.67 -5.18 3.57
C TYR A 142 7.91 -3.87 3.76
N VAL A 143 6.90 -3.64 2.93
CA VAL A 143 5.86 -2.67 3.24
C VAL A 143 4.80 -3.43 4.04
N LEU A 144 4.58 -3.00 5.26
CA LEU A 144 3.66 -3.61 6.21
C LEU A 144 2.26 -3.02 6.10
N ASP A 145 2.17 -1.70 5.96
CA ASP A 145 0.89 -0.98 5.89
C ASP A 145 1.05 0.35 5.13
N VAL A 146 -0.08 0.89 4.69
CA VAL A 146 -0.20 2.26 4.14
C VAL A 146 -1.41 2.92 4.76
N LEU A 147 -1.13 3.91 5.60
CA LEU A 147 -2.12 4.73 6.26
C LEU A 147 -2.35 5.99 5.42
N LYS A 148 -3.62 6.35 5.22
CA LYS A 148 -4.07 7.54 4.50
C LYS A 148 -4.93 8.36 5.44
N ALA A 149 -5.15 9.64 5.14
CA ALA A 149 -6.03 10.46 5.95
C ALA A 149 -7.49 9.96 5.87
N ASP A 150 -8.26 10.20 6.93
CA ASP A 150 -9.69 9.90 6.96
C ASP A 150 -10.44 10.69 5.86
N GLY A 151 -11.35 10.02 5.14
CA GLY A 151 -12.11 10.63 4.04
C GLY A 151 -11.46 10.53 2.65
N ASP A 152 -10.30 9.86 2.54
CA ASP A 152 -9.50 9.69 1.31
C ASP A 152 -10.07 8.66 0.29
N GLU A 153 -11.36 8.32 0.36
CA GLU A 153 -11.99 7.43 -0.63
C GLU A 153 -12.00 8.03 -2.06
N GLY A 154 -11.63 9.32 -2.20
CA GLY A 154 -11.37 10.03 -3.45
C GLY A 154 -9.89 10.42 -3.66
N ALA A 155 -8.95 9.54 -3.33
CA ALA A 155 -7.51 9.83 -3.33
C ALA A 155 -7.03 10.59 -4.59
N CYS A 156 -6.48 11.78 -4.38
CA CYS A 156 -5.83 12.59 -5.42
C CYS A 156 -4.49 12.00 -5.91
N TYR A 157 -4.17 10.77 -5.48
CA TYR A 157 -2.98 10.03 -5.85
C TYR A 157 -3.23 8.51 -5.91
N THR A 158 -2.34 7.82 -6.62
CA THR A 158 -2.27 6.36 -6.70
C THR A 158 -0.95 5.88 -6.11
N ILE A 159 -0.95 4.66 -5.56
CA ILE A 159 0.22 4.01 -4.97
C ILE A 159 0.47 2.72 -5.73
N THR A 160 1.65 2.59 -6.32
CA THR A 160 2.11 1.37 -7.00
C THR A 160 3.29 0.80 -6.24
N TYR A 161 3.17 -0.44 -5.76
CA TYR A 161 4.27 -1.13 -5.11
C TYR A 161 5.28 -1.63 -6.14
N THR A 162 6.57 -1.44 -5.85
CA THR A 162 7.66 -1.80 -6.76
C THR A 162 8.74 -2.59 -6.02
N ASN A 163 9.63 -3.26 -6.76
CA ASN A 163 10.74 -4.03 -6.20
C ASN A 163 11.96 -3.90 -7.13
N THR A 164 12.46 -2.68 -7.28
CA THR A 164 13.56 -2.39 -8.21
C THR A 164 14.82 -2.04 -7.43
N LEU A 165 15.84 -2.91 -7.49
CA LEU A 165 17.15 -2.63 -6.89
C LEU A 165 17.97 -1.71 -7.80
N VAL A 166 18.56 -0.67 -7.21
CA VAL A 166 19.50 0.24 -7.85
C VAL A 166 20.77 0.38 -7.01
N SER A 167 21.91 0.61 -7.64
CA SER A 167 23.19 0.81 -6.96
C SER A 167 23.26 2.15 -6.20
N SER A 168 22.50 3.14 -6.64
CA SER A 168 22.40 4.48 -6.05
C SER A 168 21.00 5.05 -6.28
N VAL A 169 20.54 5.88 -5.35
CA VAL A 169 19.34 6.71 -5.55
C VAL A 169 19.63 7.73 -6.66
N PRO A 170 18.69 7.98 -7.59
CA PRO A 170 18.84 9.07 -8.55
C PRO A 170 19.06 10.41 -7.83
N THR A 171 20.08 11.18 -8.23
CA THR A 171 20.52 12.38 -7.49
C THR A 171 19.68 13.62 -7.76
N THR A 172 18.96 13.66 -8.89
CA THR A 172 18.14 14.81 -9.27
C THR A 172 16.82 14.79 -8.52
N ASN A 173 16.44 15.92 -7.92
CA ASN A 173 15.17 16.08 -7.17
C ASN A 173 14.96 15.01 -6.08
N GLN A 174 16.05 14.55 -5.46
CA GLN A 174 15.98 13.65 -4.32
C GLN A 174 15.81 14.43 -3.01
N THR A 175 15.12 13.84 -2.06
CA THR A 175 15.03 14.31 -0.68
C THR A 175 15.25 13.12 0.24
N LYS A 176 16.20 13.26 1.18
CA LYS A 176 16.41 12.27 2.23
C LYS A 176 15.40 12.51 3.35
N SER A 177 14.84 11.44 3.92
CA SER A 177 13.94 11.57 5.08
C SER A 177 14.64 12.20 6.28
N THR A 178 13.91 13.01 7.02
CA THR A 178 14.35 13.59 8.30
C THR A 178 13.66 12.89 9.47
N ALA A 179 14.34 12.76 10.61
CA ALA A 179 13.80 12.08 11.78
C ALA A 179 12.67 12.91 12.43
N THR A 180 11.66 12.22 12.95
CA THR A 180 10.60 12.77 13.81
C THR A 180 10.43 11.89 15.05
N THR A 181 9.86 12.44 16.11
CA THR A 181 9.54 11.73 17.37
C THR A 181 8.11 11.20 17.41
N GLN A 182 7.28 11.56 16.44
CA GLN A 182 5.88 11.15 16.35
C GLN A 182 5.66 10.34 15.07
N SER A 183 4.99 9.19 15.19
CA SER A 183 4.26 8.63 14.05
C SER A 183 3.11 9.59 13.74
N HIS A 184 2.92 9.91 12.46
CA HIS A 184 1.84 10.79 12.07
C HIS A 184 0.57 9.95 12.09
N THR A 185 -0.12 9.94 13.24
CA THR A 185 -1.33 9.16 13.41
C THR A 185 -2.41 9.71 12.49
N HIS A 186 -2.78 8.93 11.47
CA HIS A 186 -4.06 9.11 10.83
C HIS A 186 -5.12 8.61 11.84
N PRO A 187 -6.07 9.45 12.29
CA PRO A 187 -7.20 8.94 13.04
C PRO A 187 -7.76 7.78 12.22
N TYR A 188 -7.79 6.59 12.82
CA TYR A 188 -8.32 5.42 12.15
C TYR A 188 -9.80 5.41 12.52
N LEU A 189 -10.66 6.03 11.71
CA LEU A 189 -12.04 5.59 11.78
C LEU A 189 -12.04 4.14 11.28
N PRO A 190 -12.59 3.17 12.03
CA PRO A 190 -12.63 1.79 11.58
C PRO A 190 -13.28 1.78 10.21
N LEU A 191 -12.50 1.37 9.20
CA LEU A 191 -12.91 1.13 7.81
C LEU A 191 -14.35 0.64 7.86
N ALA A 192 -15.31 1.48 7.45
CA ALA A 192 -16.74 1.37 7.77
C ALA A 192 -17.09 -0.10 7.98
N GLY A 193 -17.12 -0.51 9.26
CA GLY A 193 -17.06 -1.91 9.63
C GLY A 193 -18.14 -2.63 8.85
N GLY A 194 -17.74 -3.43 7.86
CA GLY A 194 -18.66 -4.28 7.15
C GLY A 194 -19.28 -5.16 8.21
N THR A 195 -20.53 -4.87 8.57
CA THR A 195 -21.25 -5.66 9.55
C THR A 195 -21.31 -7.08 9.00
N VAL A 196 -20.49 -7.98 9.55
CA VAL A 196 -20.72 -9.41 9.40
C VAL A 196 -21.83 -9.73 10.39
N THR A 197 -23.07 -9.45 9.99
CA THR A 197 -24.23 -10.07 10.63
C THR A 197 -24.22 -11.54 10.25
N GLY A 198 -24.11 -12.41 11.25
CA GLY A 198 -24.36 -13.84 11.12
C GLY A 198 -25.82 -14.14 10.78
#